data_AF-A0A7K4BJZ7-F1
#
_entry.id   AF-A0A7K4BJZ7-F1
#
_cell.length_a   1.000
_cell.length_b   1.000
_cell.length_c   1.000
_cell.angle_alpha   90.00
_cell.angle_beta   90.00
_cell.angle_gamma   90.00
#
_symmetry.space_group_name_H-M   'P 1'
#
loop_
_entity.id
_entity.type
_entity.pdbx_description
1 polymer ?
#
loop_
_entity_poly.entity_id
_entity_poly.type
_entity_poly.pdbx_seq_one_letter_code
_entity_poly.pdbx_strand_id
1 'polypeptide(L)'
;AWRSWTAGDPIANSIEMEALLYAAGTRQCQVAASFGIHPGMNRSYVAVCPPAPGARERLASFVTFVNEDWEGIGPAKRSRLADLFDITPEEIQVVGVDRFHELVLERVALLDVYR
;
A
#
# COMPACT_ATOMS: atom_id res chain seq x y z
N ALA A 1 0.68 10.09 -0.59
CA ALA A 1 0.68 10.31 0.87
C ALA A 1 1.57 11.48 1.28
N TRP A 2 2.90 11.32 1.41
CA TRP A 2 3.77 12.39 1.95
C TRP A 2 3.63 13.74 1.22
N ARG A 3 3.61 13.73 -0.11
CA ARG A 3 3.37 14.92 -0.92
C ARG A 3 2.04 15.62 -0.61
N SER A 4 0.96 14.86 -0.47
CA SER A 4 -0.38 15.37 -0.16
C SER A 4 -0.41 15.98 1.25
N TRP A 5 0.17 15.27 2.21
CA TRP A 5 0.32 15.72 3.59
C TRP A 5 1.09 17.05 3.71
N THR A 6 2.26 17.16 3.07
CA THR A 6 3.09 18.37 3.15
C THR A 6 2.54 19.53 2.33
N ALA A 7 1.71 19.27 1.31
CA ALA A 7 1.00 20.30 0.56
C ALA A 7 -0.20 20.90 1.32
N GLY A 8 -0.55 20.35 2.49
CA GLY A 8 -1.66 20.83 3.32
C GLY A 8 -3.04 20.43 2.80
N ASP A 9 -3.11 19.39 1.99
CA ASP A 9 -4.35 18.90 1.37
C ASP A 9 -4.52 17.38 1.52
N PRO A 10 -4.39 16.83 2.74
CA PRO A 10 -4.52 15.40 2.98
C PRO A 10 -5.98 14.94 2.91
N ILE A 11 -6.17 13.66 2.65
CA ILE A 11 -7.47 12.99 2.73
C ILE A 11 -7.79 12.64 4.19
N ALA A 12 -6.78 12.20 4.94
CA ALA A 12 -6.89 11.79 6.33
C ALA A 12 -6.37 12.85 7.31
N ASN A 13 -6.73 12.67 8.59
CA ASN A 13 -6.27 13.52 9.69
C ASN A 13 -4.90 13.12 10.28
N SER A 14 -4.27 12.06 9.77
CA SER A 14 -2.95 11.61 10.20
C SER A 14 -2.14 11.05 9.01
N ILE A 15 -0.81 11.15 9.07
CA ILE A 15 0.08 10.69 8.00
C ILE A 15 0.06 9.16 7.85
N GLU A 16 -0.15 8.44 8.96
CA GLU A 16 -0.24 6.98 8.99
C GLU A 16 -1.48 6.53 8.22
N MET A 17 -2.63 7.16 8.48
CA MET A 17 -3.86 6.86 7.78
C MET A 17 -3.80 7.30 6.32
N GLU A 18 -3.20 8.47 6.04
CA GLU A 18 -2.94 8.94 4.67
C GLU A 18 -2.10 7.91 3.89
N ALA A 19 -1.06 7.35 4.51
CA ALA A 19 -0.23 6.32 3.89
C ALA A 19 -1.05 5.06 3.55
N LEU A 20 -1.94 4.62 4.45
CA LEU A 20 -2.82 3.48 4.21
C LEU A 20 -3.83 3.72 3.08
N LEU A 21 -4.40 4.93 2.98
CA LEU A 21 -5.31 5.30 1.87
C LEU A 21 -4.62 5.19 0.52
N TYR A 22 -3.38 5.69 0.41
CA TYR A 22 -2.58 5.56 -0.81
C TYR A 22 -2.17 4.11 -1.08
N ALA A 23 -1.76 3.36 -0.06
CA ALA A 23 -1.43 1.94 -0.22
C ALA A 23 -2.63 1.13 -0.75
N ALA A 24 -3.83 1.49 -0.29
CA ALA A 24 -5.09 0.88 -0.69
C ALA A 24 -5.69 1.44 -1.98
N GLY A 25 -5.12 2.50 -2.56
CA GLY A 25 -5.70 3.19 -3.72
C GLY A 25 -7.13 3.67 -3.51
N THR A 26 -7.53 3.97 -2.27
CA THR A 26 -8.91 4.35 -1.92
C THR A 26 -8.97 5.53 -0.97
N ARG A 27 -10.00 6.38 -1.12
CA ARG A 27 -10.31 7.46 -0.17
C ARG A 27 -11.15 6.98 1.02
N GLN A 28 -11.59 5.72 1.02
CA GLN A 28 -12.43 5.16 2.08
C GLN A 28 -11.58 4.58 3.21
N CYS A 29 -11.64 5.22 4.39
CA CYS A 29 -10.86 4.79 5.55
C CYS A 29 -11.13 3.34 5.99
N GLN A 30 -12.38 2.88 5.88
CA GLN A 30 -12.74 1.51 6.26
C GLN A 30 -12.03 0.46 5.39
N VAL A 31 -11.89 0.73 4.09
CA VAL A 31 -11.16 -0.16 3.17
C VAL A 31 -9.66 -0.09 3.44
N ALA A 32 -9.12 1.12 3.62
CA ALA A 32 -7.69 1.31 3.90
C ALA A 32 -7.24 0.70 5.23
N ALA A 33 -8.11 0.62 6.24
CA ALA A 33 -7.80 -0.05 7.50
C ALA A 33 -7.43 -1.53 7.31
N SER A 34 -7.90 -2.19 6.24
CA SER A 34 -7.53 -3.58 5.93
C SER A 34 -6.06 -3.76 5.51
N PHE A 35 -5.39 -2.68 5.09
CA PHE A 35 -3.95 -2.67 4.78
C PHE A 35 -3.07 -2.48 6.02
N GLY A 36 -3.68 -2.08 7.15
CA GLY A 36 -2.99 -1.92 8.42
C GLY A 36 -2.73 -3.25 9.13
N ILE A 37 -2.26 -3.15 10.37
CA ILE A 37 -2.09 -4.30 11.25
C ILE A 37 -3.45 -4.84 11.70
N HIS A 38 -3.59 -6.16 11.74
CA HIS A 38 -4.81 -6.85 12.18
C HIS A 38 -4.52 -7.90 13.25
N PRO A 39 -5.52 -8.44 13.96
CA PRO A 39 -5.30 -9.59 14.83
C PRO A 39 -4.67 -10.77 14.09
N GLY A 40 -3.73 -11.45 14.73
CA GLY A 40 -3.01 -12.60 14.17
C GLY A 40 -1.63 -12.26 13.58
N MET A 41 -1.13 -13.14 12.71
CA MET A 41 0.19 -12.98 12.09
C MET A 41 0.12 -11.93 10.97
N ASN A 42 0.93 -10.87 11.11
CA ASN A 42 1.02 -9.79 10.13
C ASN A 42 2.32 -9.91 9.35
N ARG A 43 2.17 -9.89 8.03
CA ARG A 43 3.24 -9.95 7.06
C ARG A 43 3.29 -8.57 6.39
N SER A 44 4.07 -7.66 6.97
CA SER A 44 3.91 -6.23 6.74
C SER A 44 5.22 -5.51 6.49
N TYR A 45 5.15 -4.46 5.66
CA TYR A 45 6.18 -3.44 5.58
C TYR A 45 5.96 -2.40 6.67
N VAL A 46 7.02 -1.96 7.33
CA VAL A 46 6.98 -0.87 8.31
C VAL A 46 7.72 0.33 7.73
N ALA A 47 6.98 1.41 7.48
CA ALA A 47 7.53 2.67 7.03
C ALA A 47 7.77 3.61 8.21
N VAL A 48 8.96 4.21 8.29
CA VAL A 48 9.31 5.22 9.30
C VAL A 48 9.48 6.56 8.59
N CYS A 49 8.55 7.49 8.82
CA CYS A 49 8.54 8.79 8.16
C CYS A 49 8.12 9.90 9.16
N PRO A 50 8.97 10.90 9.42
CA PRO A 50 10.33 11.07 8.90
C PRO A 50 11.29 9.99 9.45
N PRO A 51 12.47 9.80 8.83
CA PRO A 51 13.48 8.88 9.35
C PRO A 51 13.84 9.22 10.80
N ALA A 52 13.82 8.20 11.66
CA ALA A 52 14.11 8.36 13.08
C ALA A 52 15.33 7.51 13.48
N PRO A 53 16.40 8.11 14.02
CA PRO A 53 17.52 7.35 14.57
C PRO A 53 17.06 6.35 15.63
N GLY A 54 17.65 5.15 15.63
CA GLY A 54 17.29 4.09 16.57
C GLY A 54 15.95 3.40 16.31
N ALA A 55 15.24 3.73 15.22
CA ALA A 55 13.90 3.17 14.97
C ALA A 55 13.93 1.66 14.77
N ARG A 56 14.95 1.14 14.08
CA ARG A 56 15.10 -0.30 13.84
C ARG A 56 15.26 -1.07 15.16
N GLU A 57 16.07 -0.55 16.07
CA GLU A 57 16.35 -1.13 17.39
C GLU A 57 15.09 -1.13 18.25
N ARG A 58 14.32 -0.04 18.24
CA ARG A 58 13.03 0.03 18.94
C ARG A 58 11.98 -0.91 18.33
N LEU A 59 11.99 -1.10 17.01
CA LEU A 59 11.08 -2.01 16.33
C LEU A 59 11.41 -3.48 16.60
N ALA A 60 12.68 -3.81 16.85
CA ALA A 60 13.13 -5.19 17.07
C ALA A 60 12.45 -5.89 18.25
N SER A 61 11.87 -5.15 19.21
CA SER A 61 11.07 -5.73 20.30
C SER A 61 9.64 -6.09 19.91
N PHE A 62 9.16 -5.64 18.75
CA PHE A 62 7.78 -5.80 18.29
C PHE A 62 7.65 -6.63 17.01
N VAL A 63 8.70 -6.69 16.20
CA VAL A 63 8.66 -7.37 14.89
C VAL A 63 9.86 -8.30 14.71
N THR A 64 9.66 -9.35 13.93
CA THR A 64 10.74 -10.19 13.40
C THR A 64 11.11 -9.67 12.03
N PHE A 65 12.32 -9.14 11.88
CA PHE A 65 12.83 -8.75 10.55
C PHE A 65 13.12 -9.99 9.72
N VAL A 66 12.60 -10.00 8.48
CA VAL A 66 12.87 -11.04 7.49
C VAL A 66 13.63 -10.45 6.31
N ASN A 67 14.44 -11.28 5.65
CA ASN A 67 15.16 -10.92 4.42
C ASN A 67 14.76 -11.90 3.32
N GLU A 68 13.53 -11.74 2.86
CA GLU A 68 12.89 -12.55 1.82
C GLU A 68 12.51 -11.63 0.65
N ASP A 69 12.33 -12.20 -0.55
CA ASP A 69 11.79 -11.44 -1.69
C ASP A 69 10.26 -11.36 -1.58
N TRP A 70 9.77 -10.15 -1.34
CA TRP A 70 8.35 -9.84 -1.22
C TRP A 70 7.85 -9.00 -2.40
N GLU A 71 8.76 -8.60 -3.29
CA GLU A 71 8.46 -7.72 -4.42
C GLU A 71 7.78 -8.52 -5.54
N GLY A 72 8.12 -9.81 -5.68
CA GLY A 72 7.50 -10.71 -6.65
C GLY A 72 5.97 -10.74 -6.59
N ILE A 73 5.32 -10.54 -7.75
CA ILE A 73 3.86 -10.64 -7.90
C ILE A 73 3.50 -11.98 -8.54
N GLY A 74 3.54 -13.03 -7.71
CA GLY A 74 3.07 -14.37 -8.08
C GLY A 74 1.54 -14.42 -8.28
N PRO A 75 0.99 -15.52 -8.85
CA PRO A 75 -0.43 -15.62 -9.22
C PRO A 75 -1.41 -15.33 -8.07
N ALA A 76 -1.14 -15.84 -6.87
CA ALA A 76 -1.99 -15.59 -5.70
C ALA A 76 -1.96 -14.13 -5.22
N LYS A 77 -0.80 -13.46 -5.29
CA LYS A 77 -0.69 -12.03 -4.97
C LYS A 77 -1.39 -11.20 -6.05
N ARG A 78 -1.25 -11.58 -7.32
CA ARG A 78 -1.91 -10.93 -8.44
C ARG A 78 -3.43 -10.99 -8.35
N SER A 79 -4.00 -12.16 -8.09
CA SER A 79 -5.46 -12.32 -7.93
C SER A 79 -5.99 -11.38 -6.84
N ARG A 80 -5.36 -11.39 -5.66
CA ARG A 80 -5.78 -10.51 -4.56
C ARG A 80 -5.65 -9.02 -4.91
N LEU A 81 -4.59 -8.62 -5.60
CA LEU A 81 -4.42 -7.24 -6.05
C LEU A 81 -5.46 -6.87 -7.11
N ALA A 82 -5.79 -7.79 -8.02
CA ALA A 82 -6.80 -7.54 -9.04
C ALA A 82 -8.18 -7.32 -8.42
N ASP A 83 -8.57 -8.18 -7.47
CA ASP A 83 -9.82 -8.02 -6.72
C ASP A 83 -9.86 -6.71 -5.93
N LEU A 84 -8.72 -6.31 -5.35
CA LEU A 84 -8.61 -5.15 -4.47
C LEU A 84 -8.62 -3.81 -5.22
N PHE A 85 -7.99 -3.78 -6.39
CA PHE A 85 -7.87 -2.59 -7.24
C PHE A 85 -8.88 -2.56 -8.40
N ASP A 86 -9.82 -3.52 -8.42
CA ASP A 86 -10.82 -3.70 -9.46
C ASP A 86 -10.18 -3.73 -10.86
N ILE A 87 -9.14 -4.56 -11.01
CA ILE A 87 -8.40 -4.73 -12.26
C ILE A 87 -9.01 -5.94 -12.99
N THR A 88 -9.52 -5.72 -14.20
CA THR A 88 -10.23 -6.76 -14.93
C THR A 88 -9.29 -7.70 -15.71
N PRO A 89 -9.74 -8.91 -16.05
CA PRO A 89 -8.98 -9.81 -16.93
C PRO A 89 -8.63 -9.17 -18.29
N GLU A 90 -9.52 -8.35 -18.85
CA GLU A 90 -9.31 -7.65 -20.12
C GLU A 90 -8.17 -6.63 -20.02
N GLU A 91 -8.10 -5.87 -18.92
CA GLU A 91 -6.99 -4.93 -18.67
C GLU A 91 -5.64 -5.68 -18.60
N ILE A 92 -5.62 -6.82 -17.91
CA ILE A 92 -4.43 -7.67 -17.81
C ILE A 92 -4.03 -8.23 -19.19
N GLN A 93 -5.00 -8.61 -20.02
CA GLN A 93 -4.75 -9.09 -21.38
C GLN A 93 -4.15 -8.00 -22.28
N VAL A 94 -4.65 -6.77 -22.17
CA VAL A 94 -4.17 -5.63 -22.98
C VAL A 94 -2.76 -5.20 -22.57
N VAL A 95 -2.52 -5.06 -21.27
CA VAL A 95 -1.25 -4.55 -20.74
C VAL A 95 -0.17 -5.63 -20.69
N GLY A 96 -0.58 -6.89 -20.54
CA GLY A 96 0.30 -8.02 -20.33
C GLY A 96 0.64 -8.22 -18.85
N VAL A 97 0.82 -9.49 -18.49
CA VAL A 97 1.07 -9.94 -17.12
C VAL A 97 2.28 -9.26 -16.47
N ASP A 98 3.36 -9.05 -17.22
CA ASP A 98 4.62 -8.49 -16.70
C ASP A 98 4.47 -7.04 -16.24
N ARG A 99 3.48 -6.33 -16.80
CA ARG A 99 3.18 -4.93 -16.52
C ARG A 99 1.99 -4.76 -15.57
N PHE A 100 1.51 -5.83 -14.95
CA PHE A 100 0.41 -5.78 -13.97
C PHE A 100 0.64 -4.74 -12.85
N HIS A 101 1.89 -4.59 -12.40
CA HIS A 101 2.24 -3.60 -11.37
C HIS A 101 1.93 -2.16 -11.79
N GLU A 102 1.94 -1.85 -13.08
CA GLU A 102 1.62 -0.52 -13.61
C GLU A 102 0.12 -0.20 -13.44
N LEU A 103 -0.76 -1.19 -13.63
CA LEU A 103 -2.20 -1.04 -13.38
C LEU A 103 -2.48 -0.71 -11.91
N VAL A 104 -1.75 -1.36 -10.98
CA VAL A 104 -1.84 -1.06 -9.55
C VAL A 104 -1.38 0.38 -9.26
N LEU A 105 -0.23 0.78 -9.81
CA LEU A 105 0.30 2.14 -9.64
C LEU A 105 -0.64 3.20 -10.23
N GLU A 106 -1.28 2.91 -11.36
CA GLU A 106 -2.29 3.79 -11.96
C GLU A 106 -3.46 4.01 -11.00
N ARG A 107 -4.03 2.94 -10.42
CA ARG A 107 -5.15 3.06 -9.46
C ARG A 107 -4.75 3.87 -8.22
N VAL A 108 -3.54 3.67 -7.71
CA VAL A 108 -3.00 4.48 -6.61
C VAL A 108 -2.82 5.95 -7.02
N ALA A 109 -2.40 6.24 -8.26
CA ALA A 109 -2.23 7.60 -8.76
C ALA A 109 -3.56 8.32 -8.99
N LEU A 110 -4.59 7.60 -9.45
CA LEU A 110 -5.93 8.15 -9.72
C LEU A 110 -6.64 8.66 -8.46
N LEU A 111 -6.26 8.17 -7.28
CA LEU A 111 -6.73 8.67 -6.00
C LEU A 111 -6.53 10.19 -5.80
N ASP A 112 -5.47 10.75 -6.41
CA ASP A 112 -5.20 12.19 -6.39
C ASP A 112 -6.09 12.99 -7.37
N VAL A 113 -6.60 12.34 -8.41
CA VAL A 113 -7.37 12.94 -9.50
C VAL A 113 -8.87 12.95 -9.17
N TYR A 114 -9.41 11.87 -8.59
CA TYR A 114 -10.82 11.73 -8.23
C TYR A 114 -11.20 12.48 -6.93
N ARG A 115 -10.87 13.78 -6.86
CA ARG A 115 -11.19 14.64 -5.72
C ARG A 115 -12.68 14.87 -5.53
#